data_AF-A0A6L7TPQ7-F1
#
_entry.id   AF-A0A6L7TPQ7-F1
#
_cell.length_a   1.000
_cell.length_b   1.000
_cell.length_c   1.000
_cell.angle_alpha   90.00
_cell.angle_beta   90.00
_cell.angle_gamma   90.00
#
_symmetry.space_group_name_H-M   'P 1'
#
loop_
_entity.id
_entity.type
_entity.pdbx_description
1 polymer ?
#
loop_
_entity_poly.entity_id
_entity_poly.type
_entity_poly.pdbx_seq_one_letter_code
_entity_poly.pdbx_strand_id
1 'polypeptide(L)'
;MENVTLTPREQSRLQVLSSLLAEHMTLDQAAALMGVSPRHARRILEAYRGNGASALARGLRGRKPPNAIPEPVRSRMVHLAGTIYQGANHSHLSELPGEREGIDIGRTTLRRI
;
A
#
# COMPACT_ATOMS: atom_id res chain seq x y z
N MET A 1 -17.76 2.97 17.80
CA MET A 1 -16.40 3.54 17.71
C MET A 1 -15.77 2.98 16.44
N GLU A 2 -15.39 3.86 15.51
CA GLU A 2 -14.72 3.45 14.28
C GLU A 2 -13.25 3.10 14.60
N ASN A 3 -12.87 1.85 14.40
CA ASN A 3 -11.51 1.39 14.70
C ASN A 3 -10.56 1.78 13.56
N VAL A 4 -9.65 2.72 13.82
CA VAL A 4 -8.62 3.12 12.85
C VAL A 4 -7.35 2.30 13.11
N THR A 5 -6.89 1.56 12.10
CA THR A 5 -5.60 0.83 12.17
C THR A 5 -4.45 1.74 11.77
N LEU A 6 -3.59 2.08 12.73
CA LEU A 6 -2.41 2.90 12.52
C LEU A 6 -1.13 2.06 12.68
N THR A 7 -0.16 2.30 11.79
CA THR A 7 1.23 1.86 12.02
C THR A 7 1.84 2.64 13.18
N PRO A 8 2.93 2.15 13.79
CA PRO A 8 3.66 2.91 14.82
C PRO A 8 3.99 4.34 14.40
N ARG A 9 4.39 4.55 13.14
CA ARG A 9 4.69 5.89 12.62
C ARG A 9 3.45 6.78 12.52
N GLU A 10 2.32 6.24 12.09
CA GLU A 10 1.05 6.98 12.00
C GLU A 10 0.51 7.30 13.40
N GLN A 11 0.70 6.39 14.37
CA GLN A 11 0.38 6.60 15.78
C GLN A 11 1.25 7.68 16.43
N SER A 12 2.57 7.70 16.18
CA SER A 12 3.44 8.77 16.69
C SER A 12 3.03 10.14 16.16
N ARG A 13 2.60 10.22 14.89
CA ARG A 13 2.07 11.47 14.32
C ARG A 13 0.80 11.92 15.02
N LEU A 14 -0.09 10.99 15.35
CA LEU A 14 -1.30 11.29 16.12
C LEU A 14 -0.95 11.94 17.45
N GLN A 15 -0.01 11.35 18.20
CA GLN A 15 0.44 11.89 19.48
C GLN A 15 1.04 13.30 19.34
N VAL A 16 1.90 13.52 18.35
CA VAL A 16 2.50 14.84 18.10
C VAL A 16 1.44 15.89 17.74
N LEU A 17 0.46 15.53 16.90
CA LEU A 17 -0.63 16.45 16.54
C LEU A 17 -1.56 16.74 17.71
N SER A 18 -1.85 15.76 18.57
CA SER A 18 -2.60 15.98 19.79
C SER A 18 -1.89 16.97 20.72
N SER A 19 -0.57 16.83 20.90
CA SER A 19 0.22 17.78 21.70
C SER A 19 0.30 19.18 21.08
N LEU A 20 0.35 19.27 19.74
CA LEU A 20 0.29 20.54 19.02
C LEU A 20 -1.07 21.24 19.21
N LEU A 21 -2.18 20.50 19.19
CA LEU A 21 -3.52 21.03 19.41
C LEU A 21 -3.77 21.42 20.87
N ALA A 22 -3.07 20.79 21.82
CA ALA A 22 -3.05 21.19 23.22
C ALA A 22 -2.12 22.40 23.49
N GLU A 23 -1.59 23.04 22.44
CA GLU A 23 -0.69 24.20 22.53
C GLU A 23 0.61 23.95 23.31
N HIS A 24 1.01 22.68 23.50
CA HIS A 24 2.24 22.31 24.20
C HIS A 24 3.50 22.46 23.35
N MET A 25 3.37 22.65 22.03
CA MET A 25 4.49 22.81 21.10
C MET A 25 4.08 23.62 19.87
N THR A 26 5.07 24.14 19.15
CA THR A 26 4.84 24.86 17.89
C THR A 26 4.75 23.90 16.69
N LEU A 27 4.21 24.40 15.57
CA LEU A 27 4.14 23.63 14.33
C LEU A 27 5.54 23.20 13.83
N ASP A 28 6.57 24.03 14.04
CA ASP A 28 7.94 23.73 13.62
C ASP A 28 8.56 22.61 14.46
N GLN A 29 8.30 22.61 15.78
CA GLN A 29 8.69 21.52 16.67
C GLN A 29 7.98 20.22 16.29
N ALA A 30 6.68 20.28 16.02
CA ALA A 30 5.91 19.14 15.55
C ALA A 30 6.44 18.60 14.21
N ALA A 31 6.81 19.49 13.28
CA ALA A 31 7.40 19.13 11.99
C ALA A 31 8.73 18.38 12.17
N ALA A 32 9.60 18.88 13.05
CA ALA A 32 10.87 18.24 13.40
C ALA A 32 10.66 16.85 14.00
N LEU A 33 9.74 16.70 14.97
CA LEU A 33 9.41 15.41 15.59
C LEU A 33 8.81 14.40 14.60
N MET A 34 8.02 14.87 13.63
CA MET A 34 7.45 14.02 12.59
C MET A 34 8.42 13.69 11.45
N GLY A 35 9.59 14.36 11.40
CA GLY A 35 10.57 14.25 10.32
C GLY A 35 10.03 14.74 8.98
N VAL A 36 9.25 15.83 8.97
CA VAL A 36 8.64 16.42 7.77
C VAL A 36 8.87 17.92 7.71
N SER A 37 8.70 18.54 6.53
CA SER A 37 8.77 20.00 6.42
C SER A 37 7.58 20.68 7.12
N PRO A 38 7.71 21.94 7.58
CA PRO A 38 6.59 22.69 8.17
C PRO A 38 5.35 22.77 7.27
N ARG A 39 5.56 22.90 5.95
CA ARG A 39 4.46 22.85 4.96
C ARG A 39 3.73 21.51 4.99
N HIS A 40 4.45 20.41 5.10
CA HIS A 40 3.85 19.09 5.19
C HIS A 40 3.16 18.88 6.55
N ALA A 41 3.75 19.35 7.65
CA ALA A 41 3.12 19.33 8.96
C ALA A 41 1.76 20.09 8.94
N ARG A 42 1.71 21.27 8.31
CA ARG A 42 0.46 22.02 8.12
C ARG A 42 -0.59 21.23 7.34
N ARG A 43 -0.20 20.61 6.23
CA ARG A 43 -1.11 19.76 5.41
C ARG A 43 -1.66 18.57 6.22
N ILE A 44 -0.83 17.94 7.04
CA ILE A 44 -1.26 16.84 7.91
C ILE A 44 -2.23 17.35 8.98
N LEU A 45 -1.96 18.50 9.59
CA LEU A 45 -2.83 19.12 10.58
C LEU A 45 -4.21 19.47 10.00
N GLU A 46 -4.27 20.05 8.79
CA GLU A 46 -5.51 20.34 8.09
C GLU A 46 -6.33 19.07 7.82
N ALA A 47 -5.67 18.01 7.33
CA ALA A 47 -6.33 16.72 7.10
C ALA A 47 -6.84 16.09 8.41
N TYR A 48 -6.06 16.18 9.49
CA TYR A 48 -6.45 15.70 10.82
C TYR A 48 -7.64 16.47 11.40
N ARG A 49 -7.72 17.79 11.20
CA ARG A 49 -8.87 18.58 11.64
C ARG A 49 -10.16 18.20 10.91
N GLY A 50 -10.08 17.81 9.65
CA GLY A 50 -11.25 17.39 8.87
C GLY A 50 -11.71 15.95 9.15
N ASN A 51 -10.76 15.01 9.19
CA ASN A 51 -11.08 13.56 9.21
C ASN A 51 -10.58 12.84 10.47
N GLY A 52 -10.01 13.55 11.44
CA GLY A 52 -9.46 12.98 12.68
C GLY A 52 -8.32 12.00 12.42
N ALA A 53 -8.23 10.96 13.26
CA ALA A 53 -7.20 9.94 13.18
C ALA A 53 -7.17 9.17 11.83
N SER A 54 -8.32 9.07 11.15
CA SER A 54 -8.41 8.41 9.85
C SER A 54 -7.55 9.09 8.77
N ALA A 55 -7.33 10.40 8.88
CA ALA A 55 -6.49 11.19 7.97
C ALA A 55 -5.01 10.75 7.98
N LEU A 56 -4.56 10.17 9.10
CA LEU A 56 -3.19 9.74 9.30
C LEU A 56 -2.94 8.35 8.74
N ALA A 57 -3.99 7.54 8.58
CA ALA A 57 -3.89 6.25 7.96
C ALA A 57 -3.53 6.41 6.47
N ARG A 58 -2.54 5.63 6.01
CA ARG A 58 -2.16 5.61 4.59
C ARG A 58 -3.34 5.22 3.71
N GLY A 59 -3.86 6.17 2.91
CA GLY A 59 -5.04 5.95 2.06
C GLY A 59 -4.89 4.90 0.95
N LEU A 60 -3.67 4.48 0.60
CA LEU A 60 -3.42 3.37 -0.32
C LEU A 60 -3.37 1.99 0.38
N ARG A 61 -3.59 1.93 1.70
CA ARG A 61 -3.64 0.67 2.42
C ARG A 61 -4.78 -0.20 1.85
N GLY A 62 -4.46 -1.45 1.50
CA GLY A 62 -5.41 -2.39 0.91
C GLY A 62 -5.74 -2.13 -0.57
N ARG A 63 -5.32 -1.01 -1.16
CA ARG A 63 -5.58 -0.72 -2.57
C ARG A 63 -4.51 -1.37 -3.45
N LYS A 64 -4.95 -2.20 -4.40
CA LYS A 64 -4.08 -2.71 -5.47
C LYS A 64 -3.75 -1.57 -6.45
N PRO A 65 -2.49 -1.46 -6.91
CA PRO A 65 -2.13 -0.48 -7.92
C PRO A 65 -2.84 -0.80 -9.25
N PRO A 66 -3.08 0.19 -10.12
CA PRO A 66 -3.84 0.00 -11.35
C PRO A 66 -3.16 -0.94 -12.36
N ASN A 67 -1.84 -1.11 -12.25
CA ASN A 67 -1.05 -2.03 -13.04
C ASN A 67 -0.88 -3.42 -12.39
N ALA A 68 -1.58 -3.70 -11.28
CA ALA A 68 -1.60 -5.04 -10.72
C ALA A 68 -2.31 -6.00 -11.68
N ILE A 69 -1.79 -7.22 -11.80
CA ILE A 69 -2.47 -8.27 -12.55
C ILE A 69 -3.85 -8.50 -11.91
N PRO A 70 -4.92 -8.56 -12.72
CA PRO A 70 -6.25 -8.88 -12.21
C PRO A 70 -6.24 -10.22 -11.46
N GLU A 71 -6.89 -10.29 -10.30
CA GLU A 71 -6.90 -11.52 -9.49
C GLU A 71 -7.38 -12.76 -10.28
N PRO A 72 -8.40 -12.68 -11.16
CA PRO A 72 -8.81 -13.84 -11.95
C PRO A 72 -7.69 -14.40 -12.84
N VAL A 73 -6.87 -13.52 -13.43
CA VAL A 73 -5.73 -13.90 -14.26
C VAL A 73 -4.64 -14.53 -13.41
N ARG A 74 -4.37 -13.96 -12.23
CA ARG A 74 -3.43 -14.52 -11.25
C ARG A 74 -3.86 -15.92 -10.80
N SER A 75 -5.11 -16.09 -10.38
CA SER A 75 -5.63 -17.38 -9.91
C SER A 75 -5.60 -18.43 -11.02
N ARG A 76 -5.94 -18.05 -12.26
CA ARG A 76 -5.85 -18.96 -13.41
C ARG A 76 -4.42 -19.40 -13.69
N MET A 77 -3.46 -18.48 -13.62
CA MET A 77 -2.03 -18.81 -13.80
C MET A 77 -1.52 -19.76 -12.70
N VAL A 78 -1.87 -19.51 -11.43
CA VAL A 78 -1.51 -20.41 -10.31
C VAL A 78 -2.10 -21.81 -10.51
N HIS A 79 -3.35 -21.88 -10.95
CA HIS A 79 -3.99 -23.16 -11.26
C HIS A 79 -3.25 -23.90 -12.37
N LEU A 80 -3.00 -23.25 -13.52
CA LEU A 80 -2.31 -23.84 -14.65
C LEU A 80 -0.88 -24.31 -14.30
N ALA A 81 -0.14 -23.52 -13.52
CA ALA A 81 1.19 -23.88 -13.06
C ALA A 81 1.18 -25.10 -12.12
N GLY A 82 0.13 -25.24 -11.30
CA GLY A 82 -0.04 -26.35 -10.37
C GLY A 82 -0.62 -27.63 -10.99
N THR A 83 -1.22 -27.55 -12.19
CA THR A 83 -1.88 -28.68 -12.85
C THR A 83 -1.25 -29.00 -14.20
N ILE A 84 -1.62 -28.26 -15.25
CA ILE A 84 -1.28 -28.55 -16.64
C ILE A 84 0.23 -28.38 -16.90
N TYR A 85 0.86 -27.41 -16.25
CA TYR A 85 2.28 -27.08 -16.42
C TYR A 85 3.12 -27.44 -15.19
N GLN A 86 2.70 -28.45 -14.43
CA GLN A 86 3.46 -28.91 -13.29
C GLN A 86 4.88 -29.32 -13.74
N GLY A 87 5.91 -28.75 -13.08
CA GLY A 87 7.32 -28.98 -13.44
C GLY A 87 7.87 -28.09 -14.56
N ALA A 88 7.05 -27.23 -15.16
CA ALA A 88 7.53 -26.22 -16.09
C ALA A 88 8.39 -25.16 -15.37
N ASN A 89 9.51 -24.77 -15.98
CA ASN A 89 10.32 -23.65 -15.50
C ASN A 89 9.63 -22.31 -15.80
N HIS A 90 10.13 -21.22 -15.21
CA HIS A 90 9.56 -19.87 -15.39
C HIS A 90 9.54 -19.36 -16.84
N SER A 91 10.43 -19.85 -17.71
CA SER A 91 10.42 -19.48 -19.13
C SER A 91 9.26 -20.16 -19.85
N HIS A 92 9.10 -21.47 -19.64
CA HIS A 92 7.97 -22.21 -20.19
C HIS A 92 6.62 -21.70 -19.63
N LEU A 93 6.56 -21.31 -18.35
CA LEU A 93 5.35 -20.72 -17.76
C LEU A 93 5.02 -19.30 -18.26
N SER A 94 5.97 -18.59 -18.88
CA SER A 94 5.65 -17.31 -19.55
C SER A 94 5.19 -17.48 -20.99
N GLU A 95 5.56 -18.58 -21.65
CA GLU A 95 5.31 -18.80 -23.07
C GLU A 95 4.05 -19.65 -23.27
N LEU A 96 3.97 -20.82 -22.62
CA LEU A 96 2.90 -21.79 -22.84
C LEU A 96 1.50 -21.25 -22.53
N PRO A 97 1.26 -20.53 -21.42
CA PRO A 97 -0.06 -19.97 -21.13
C PRO A 97 -0.47 -18.82 -22.06
N GLY A 98 0.52 -18.10 -22.59
CA GLY A 98 0.29 -17.05 -23.58
C GLY A 98 -0.21 -17.64 -24.90
N GLU A 99 0.44 -18.72 -25.36
CA GLU A 99 0.09 -19.40 -26.61
C GLU A 99 -1.23 -20.17 -26.54
N ARG A 100 -1.51 -20.88 -25.44
CA ARG A 100 -2.62 -21.83 -25.36
C ARG A 100 -3.88 -21.25 -24.70
N GLU A 101 -3.74 -20.31 -23.77
CA GLU A 101 -4.85 -19.73 -23.01
C GLU A 101 -4.99 -18.21 -23.20
N GLY A 102 -4.10 -17.59 -23.98
CA GLY A 102 -4.08 -16.14 -24.22
C GLY A 102 -3.64 -15.32 -23.00
N ILE A 103 -2.92 -15.93 -22.05
CA ILE A 103 -2.47 -15.30 -20.81
C ILE A 103 -1.02 -14.86 -20.94
N ASP A 104 -0.79 -13.63 -21.36
CA ASP A 104 0.56 -13.05 -21.45
C ASP A 104 0.96 -12.40 -20.12
N ILE A 105 1.92 -13.02 -19.43
CA ILE A 105 2.51 -12.50 -18.20
C ILE A 105 4.03 -12.59 -18.30
N GLY A 106 4.70 -11.45 -18.20
CA GLY A 106 6.15 -11.40 -18.18
C GLY A 106 6.75 -12.21 -17.02
N ARG A 107 7.87 -12.89 -17.28
CA ARG A 107 8.61 -13.76 -16.33
C ARG A 107 8.85 -13.13 -14.96
N THR A 108 9.18 -11.84 -14.91
CA THR A 108 9.42 -11.11 -13.65
C THR A 108 8.17 -10.99 -12.80
N THR A 109 6.99 -10.94 -13.43
CA THR A 109 5.73 -10.86 -12.72
C THR A 109 5.24 -12.23 -12.29
N LEU A 110 5.47 -13.27 -13.09
CA LEU A 110 5.25 -14.67 -12.68
C LEU A 110 6.02 -15.05 -11.42
N ARG A 111 7.29 -14.62 -11.30
CA ARG A 111 8.11 -14.86 -10.09
C ARG A 111 7.53 -14.26 -8.80
N ARG A 112 6.59 -13.33 -8.89
CA ARG A 112 5.97 -12.65 -7.74
C ARG A 112 4.60 -13.24 -7.39
N ILE A 113 4.09 -14.16 -8.21
CA ILE A 113 2.78 -14.80 -8.04
C ILE A 113 2.96 -16.07 -7.20
#